data_AF-A0A853T305-F1
#
_entry.id   AF-A0A853T305-F1
#
_cell.length_a   1.000
_cell.length_b   1.000
_cell.length_c   1.000
_cell.angle_alpha   90.00
_cell.angle_beta   90.00
_cell.angle_gamma   90.00
#
_symmetry.space_group_name_H-M   'P 1'
#
loop_
_entity.id
_entity.type
_entity.pdbx_description
1 polymer ?
#
loop_
_entity_poly.entity_id
_entity_poly.type
_entity_poly.pdbx_seq_one_letter_code
_entity_poly.pdbx_strand_id
1 'polypeptide(L)'
;MSALGTLATGAVSGIWKATAIALAAGLLVVASSTGTGWWLAVGDRAAARAALVQEQGVSEQLRASISEQNRAIDGMAKATLAAQERGAAAQVAAAAKGKKYDAALAQIAGARATTCDEAMPAVRLLLEGVR
;
A
#
# COMPACT_ATOMS: atom_id res chain seq x y z
N MET A 1 -64.37 -39.18 58.27
CA MET A 1 -63.21 -38.81 57.42
C MET A 1 -61.98 -38.78 58.30
N SER A 2 -60.96 -39.59 58.02
CA SER A 2 -59.80 -39.72 58.91
C SER A 2 -58.84 -38.55 58.78
N ALA A 3 -58.25 -38.11 59.89
CA ALA A 3 -57.23 -37.05 59.94
C ALA A 3 -56.02 -37.34 59.03
N LEU A 4 -55.74 -38.62 58.77
CA LEU A 4 -54.75 -39.08 57.79
C LEU A 4 -55.13 -38.71 56.34
N GLY A 5 -56.43 -38.73 56.01
CA GLY A 5 -56.93 -38.38 54.68
C GLY A 5 -56.79 -36.89 54.38
N THR A 6 -57.02 -36.02 55.37
CA THR A 6 -56.84 -34.56 55.28
C THR A 6 -55.37 -34.14 55.28
N LEU A 7 -54.50 -34.82 56.04
CA LEU A 7 -53.05 -34.60 55.99
C LEU A 7 -52.45 -35.06 54.65
N ALA A 8 -52.92 -36.18 54.11
CA ALA A 8 -52.47 -36.67 52.80
C ALA A 8 -52.91 -35.73 51.66
N THR A 9 -54.14 -35.22 51.68
CA THR A 9 -54.59 -34.22 50.67
C THR A 9 -53.88 -32.88 50.82
N GLY A 10 -53.61 -32.43 52.06
CA GLY A 10 -52.80 -31.24 52.31
C GLY A 10 -51.36 -31.37 51.81
N ALA A 11 -50.71 -32.51 52.06
CA ALA A 11 -49.36 -32.80 51.60
C ALA A 11 -49.25 -32.88 50.07
N VAL A 12 -50.21 -33.55 49.40
CA VAL A 12 -50.25 -33.63 47.93
C VAL A 12 -50.46 -32.25 47.29
N SER A 13 -51.24 -31.36 47.93
CA SER A 13 -51.41 -29.97 47.47
C SER A 13 -50.15 -29.10 47.64
N GLY A 14 -49.32 -29.40 48.64
CA GLY A 14 -48.08 -28.69 48.92
C GLY A 14 -46.91 -29.12 48.02
N ILE A 15 -46.80 -30.42 47.73
CA ILE A 15 -45.74 -30.97 46.87
C ILE A 15 -45.85 -30.38 45.46
N TRP A 16 -47.05 -30.26 44.90
CA TRP A 16 -47.27 -29.65 43.58
C TRP A 16 -46.87 -28.17 43.52
N LYS A 17 -47.09 -27.43 44.59
CA LYS A 17 -46.64 -26.02 44.69
C LYS A 17 -45.12 -25.95 44.77
N ALA A 18 -44.49 -26.82 45.55
CA ALA A 18 -43.03 -26.86 45.67
C ALA A 18 -42.35 -27.23 44.34
N THR A 19 -42.87 -28.24 43.62
CA THR A 19 -42.35 -28.59 42.28
C THR A 19 -42.59 -27.49 41.26
N ALA A 20 -43.75 -26.83 41.28
CA ALA A 20 -44.01 -25.68 40.40
C ALA A 20 -43.04 -24.52 40.65
N ILE A 21 -42.77 -24.19 41.92
CA ILE A 21 -41.80 -23.15 42.29
C ILE A 21 -40.38 -23.55 41.87
N ALA A 22 -39.98 -24.80 42.09
CA ALA A 22 -38.67 -25.30 41.67
C ALA A 22 -38.49 -25.24 40.14
N LEU A 23 -39.52 -25.61 39.38
CA LEU A 23 -39.54 -25.50 37.93
C LEU A 23 -39.46 -24.03 37.47
N ALA A 24 -40.25 -23.15 38.08
CA ALA A 24 -40.22 -21.73 37.76
C ALA A 24 -38.84 -21.11 38.05
N ALA A 25 -38.22 -21.46 39.18
CA ALA A 25 -36.86 -21.02 39.51
C ALA A 25 -35.84 -21.56 38.50
N GLY A 26 -35.93 -22.84 38.12
CA GLY A 26 -35.06 -23.43 37.09
C GLY A 26 -35.20 -22.75 35.73
N LEU A 27 -36.43 -22.48 35.29
CA LEU A 27 -36.70 -21.75 34.05
C LEU A 27 -36.15 -20.32 34.09
N LEU A 28 -36.25 -19.64 35.23
CA LEU A 28 -35.74 -18.29 35.40
C LEU A 28 -34.20 -18.25 35.33
N VAL A 29 -33.52 -19.23 35.93
CA VAL A 29 -32.06 -19.39 35.81
C VAL A 29 -31.63 -19.67 34.37
N VAL A 30 -32.34 -20.54 33.65
CA VAL A 30 -32.03 -20.85 32.24
C VAL A 30 -32.28 -19.64 31.35
N ALA A 31 -33.41 -18.96 31.51
CA ALA A 31 -33.74 -17.77 30.72
C ALA A 31 -32.76 -16.62 30.96
N SER A 32 -32.34 -16.39 32.20
CA SER A 32 -31.37 -15.35 32.53
C SER A 32 -29.94 -15.67 32.04
N SER A 33 -29.47 -16.91 32.17
CA SER A 33 -28.14 -17.31 31.70
C SER A 33 -28.05 -17.33 30.16
N THR A 34 -29.07 -17.84 29.48
CA THR A 34 -29.12 -17.84 28.01
C THR A 34 -29.30 -16.42 27.45
N GLY A 35 -30.13 -15.59 28.09
CA GLY A 35 -30.32 -14.19 27.70
C GLY A 35 -29.05 -13.34 27.84
N THR A 36 -28.35 -13.47 28.97
CA THR A 36 -27.08 -12.75 29.19
C THR A 36 -25.97 -13.26 28.29
N GLY A 37 -25.85 -14.58 28.10
CA GLY A 37 -24.89 -15.18 27.17
C GLY A 37 -25.11 -14.74 25.72
N TRP A 38 -26.36 -14.68 25.27
CA TRP A 38 -26.69 -14.18 23.93
C TRP A 38 -26.33 -12.70 23.75
N TRP A 39 -26.62 -11.88 24.77
CA TRP A 39 -26.32 -10.46 24.72
C TRP A 39 -24.81 -10.18 24.61
N LEU A 40 -24.00 -10.90 25.40
CA LEU A 40 -22.54 -10.81 25.32
C LEU A 40 -22.02 -11.29 23.95
N ALA A 41 -22.52 -12.41 23.45
CA ALA A 41 -22.11 -12.94 22.13
C ALA A 41 -22.45 -11.97 20.98
N VAL A 42 -23.59 -11.28 21.05
CA VAL A 42 -23.96 -10.24 20.07
C VAL A 42 -23.02 -9.03 20.19
N GLY A 43 -22.65 -8.62 21.41
CA GLY A 43 -21.69 -7.56 21.66
C GLY A 43 -20.30 -7.87 21.06
N ASP A 44 -19.76 -9.04 21.37
CA ASP A 44 -18.46 -9.49 20.84
C ASP A 44 -18.47 -9.60 19.31
N ARG A 45 -19.57 -10.10 18.74
CA ARG A 45 -19.75 -10.17 17.29
C ARG A 45 -19.79 -8.77 16.66
N ALA A 46 -20.45 -7.80 17.31
CA ALA A 46 -20.50 -6.43 16.83
C ALA A 46 -19.11 -5.76 16.89
N ALA A 47 -18.38 -5.95 17.99
CA ALA A 47 -17.01 -5.45 18.15
C ALA A 47 -16.06 -6.06 17.12
N ALA A 48 -16.11 -7.39 16.91
CA ALA A 48 -15.30 -8.07 15.91
C ALA A 48 -15.61 -7.60 14.48
N ARG A 49 -16.89 -7.33 14.17
CA ARG A 49 -17.29 -6.77 12.86
C ARG A 49 -16.78 -5.35 12.68
N ALA A 50 -16.86 -4.51 13.71
CA ALA A 50 -16.34 -3.15 13.66
C ALA A 50 -14.82 -3.15 13.43
N ALA A 51 -14.07 -3.99 14.15
CA ALA A 51 -12.63 -4.17 13.95
C ALA A 51 -12.31 -4.68 12.54
N LEU A 52 -13.07 -5.65 12.02
CA LEU A 52 -12.87 -6.17 10.66
C LEU A 52 -13.07 -5.08 9.60
N VAL A 53 -14.12 -4.24 9.73
CA VAL A 53 -14.37 -3.13 8.81
C VAL A 53 -13.24 -2.09 8.87
N GLN A 54 -12.72 -1.81 10.07
CA GLN A 54 -11.58 -0.91 10.24
C GLN A 54 -10.33 -1.45 9.53
N GLU A 55 -9.99 -2.71 9.74
CA GLU A 55 -8.83 -3.37 9.10
C GLU A 55 -8.99 -3.44 7.57
N GLN A 56 -10.21 -3.68 7.07
CA GLN A 56 -10.51 -3.62 5.65
C GLN A 56 -10.27 -2.22 5.08
N GLY A 57 -10.74 -1.18 5.76
CA GLY A 57 -10.52 0.21 5.34
C GLY A 57 -9.04 0.59 5.31
N VAL A 58 -8.27 0.20 6.32
CA VAL A 58 -6.81 0.40 6.34
C VAL A 58 -6.13 -0.36 5.20
N SER A 59 -6.54 -1.60 4.96
CA SER A 59 -6.01 -2.42 3.86
C SER A 59 -6.32 -1.84 2.49
N GLU A 60 -7.50 -1.27 2.29
CA GLU A 60 -7.88 -0.58 1.05
C GLU A 60 -7.03 0.67 0.82
N GLN A 61 -6.83 1.48 1.87
CA GLN A 61 -5.96 2.66 1.80
C GLN A 61 -4.51 2.27 1.47
N LEU A 62 -4.00 1.19 2.08
CA LEU A 62 -2.66 0.68 1.79
C LEU A 62 -2.55 0.21 0.33
N ARG A 63 -3.53 -0.53 -0.17
CA ARG A 63 -3.55 -0.96 -1.59
C ARG A 63 -3.60 0.23 -2.54
N ALA A 64 -4.39 1.26 -2.24
CA ALA A 64 -4.45 2.48 -3.03
C ALA A 64 -3.09 3.20 -3.06
N SER A 65 -2.44 3.34 -1.91
CA SER A 65 -1.10 3.93 -1.80
C SER A 65 -0.05 3.14 -2.59
N ILE A 66 -0.04 1.82 -2.47
CA ILE A 66 0.88 0.95 -3.23
C ILE A 66 0.62 1.08 -4.73
N SER A 67 -0.65 1.14 -5.16
CA SER A 67 -0.98 1.34 -6.58
C SER A 67 -0.43 2.66 -7.10
N GLU A 68 -0.50 3.74 -6.32
CA GLU A 68 -0.02 5.05 -6.75
C GLU A 68 1.51 5.09 -6.78
N GLN A 69 2.17 4.53 -5.77
CA GLN A 69 3.63 4.37 -5.76
C GLN A 69 4.11 3.57 -6.96
N ASN A 70 3.44 2.47 -7.30
CA ASN A 70 3.81 1.66 -8.47
C ASN A 70 3.66 2.44 -9.79
N ARG A 71 2.62 3.28 -9.94
CA ARG A 71 2.47 4.15 -11.10
C ARG A 71 3.59 5.19 -11.18
N ALA A 72 3.94 5.80 -10.05
CA ALA A 72 5.03 6.77 -10.00
C ALA A 72 6.38 6.14 -10.37
N ILE A 73 6.65 4.92 -9.87
CA ILE A 73 7.88 4.16 -10.19
C ILE A 73 7.92 3.81 -11.69
N ASP A 74 6.82 3.34 -12.27
CA ASP A 74 6.76 3.05 -13.71
C ASP A 74 6.99 4.32 -14.55
N GLY A 75 6.38 5.45 -14.16
CA GLY A 75 6.63 6.75 -14.78
C GLY A 75 8.09 7.18 -14.68
N MET A 76 8.70 7.03 -13.51
CA MET A 76 10.12 7.35 -13.28
C MET A 76 11.04 6.46 -14.11
N ALA A 77 10.75 5.16 -14.22
CA ALA A 77 11.54 4.21 -15.01
C ALA A 77 11.52 4.61 -16.49
N LYS A 78 10.34 4.91 -17.04
CA LYS A 78 10.19 5.38 -18.43
C LYS A 78 10.93 6.70 -18.68
N ALA A 79 10.79 7.67 -17.78
CA ALA A 79 11.49 8.95 -17.89
C ALA A 79 13.02 8.77 -17.83
N THR A 80 13.50 7.86 -16.98
CA THR A 80 14.92 7.53 -16.86
C THR A 80 15.46 6.91 -18.14
N LEU A 81 14.74 5.96 -18.74
CA LEU A 81 15.12 5.36 -20.03
C LEU A 81 15.20 6.43 -21.13
N ALA A 82 14.18 7.28 -21.25
CA ALA A 82 14.18 8.37 -22.22
C ALA A 82 15.32 9.39 -21.99
N ALA A 83 15.72 9.60 -20.74
CA ALA A 83 16.89 10.43 -20.42
C ALA A 83 18.21 9.75 -20.79
N GLN A 84 18.34 8.43 -20.56
CA GLN A 84 19.51 7.66 -20.95
C GLN A 84 19.69 7.62 -22.48
N GLU A 85 18.60 7.43 -23.24
CA GLU A 85 18.64 7.46 -24.71
C GLU A 85 19.11 8.82 -25.24
N ARG A 86 18.58 9.92 -24.69
CA ARG A 86 19.04 11.27 -25.02
C ARG A 86 20.51 11.49 -24.64
N GLY A 87 20.93 10.98 -23.48
CA GLY A 87 22.32 11.04 -23.03
C GLY A 87 23.26 10.27 -23.97
N ALA A 88 22.90 9.05 -24.37
CA ALA A 88 23.66 8.24 -25.31
C ALA A 88 23.76 8.93 -26.67
N ALA A 89 22.66 9.47 -27.19
CA ALA A 89 22.66 10.24 -28.44
C ALA A 89 23.58 11.48 -28.35
N ALA A 90 23.56 12.19 -27.22
CA ALA A 90 24.44 13.34 -26.98
C ALA A 90 25.91 12.92 -26.92
N GLN A 91 26.24 11.79 -26.28
CA GLN A 91 27.61 11.26 -26.24
C GLN A 91 28.13 10.87 -27.63
N VAL A 92 27.29 10.20 -28.44
CA VAL A 92 27.65 9.86 -29.82
C VAL A 92 27.88 11.12 -30.66
N ALA A 93 27.00 12.12 -30.54
CA ALA A 93 27.17 13.39 -31.23
C ALA A 93 28.43 14.15 -30.77
N ALA A 94 28.71 14.15 -29.47
CA ALA A 94 29.92 14.75 -28.91
C ALA A 94 31.19 14.05 -29.39
N ALA A 95 31.22 12.71 -29.41
CA ALA A 95 32.35 11.94 -29.92
C ALA A 95 32.58 12.18 -31.42
N ALA A 96 31.51 12.26 -32.22
CA ALA A 96 31.60 12.60 -33.63
C ALA A 96 32.16 14.01 -33.86
N LYS A 97 31.70 14.99 -33.08
CA LYS A 97 32.24 16.36 -33.13
C LYS A 97 33.69 16.41 -32.66
N GLY A 98 34.04 15.74 -31.56
CA GLY A 98 35.40 15.65 -31.04
C GLY A 98 36.39 15.15 -32.09
N LYS A 99 36.05 14.07 -32.81
CA LYS A 99 36.87 13.56 -33.93
C LYS A 99 37.07 14.59 -35.05
N LYS A 100 36.06 15.42 -35.35
CA LYS A 100 36.21 16.51 -36.34
C LYS A 100 37.17 17.58 -35.84
N TYR A 101 37.07 17.96 -34.57
CA TYR A 101 38.00 18.91 -33.95
C TYR A 101 39.43 18.38 -33.91
N ASP A 102 39.63 17.12 -33.52
CA ASP A 102 40.94 16.47 -33.48
C ASP A 102 41.57 16.40 -34.89
N ALA A 103 40.77 16.07 -35.91
CA ALA A 103 41.23 16.07 -37.30
C ALA A 103 41.61 17.47 -37.79
N ALA A 104 40.84 18.50 -37.43
CA ALA A 104 41.15 19.89 -37.76
C ALA A 104 42.43 20.38 -37.03
N LEU A 105 42.62 20.00 -35.77
CA LEU A 105 43.85 20.28 -35.02
C LEU A 105 45.07 19.60 -35.64
N ALA A 106 44.94 18.34 -36.07
CA ALA A 106 46.01 17.59 -36.72
C ALA A 106 46.46 18.24 -38.05
N GLN A 107 45.56 18.83 -38.83
CA GLN A 107 45.90 19.54 -40.07
C GLN A 107 46.78 20.78 -39.84
N ILE A 108 46.77 21.33 -38.62
CA ILE A 108 47.41 22.62 -38.30
C ILE A 108 48.58 22.45 -37.33
N ALA A 109 48.74 21.26 -36.73
CA ALA A 109 49.86 20.93 -35.86
C ALA A 109 51.26 21.12 -36.51
N GLY A 110 51.33 21.12 -37.85
CA GLY A 110 52.55 21.43 -38.61
C GLY A 110 52.72 22.90 -39.03
N ALA A 111 51.70 23.73 -38.85
CA ALA A 111 51.72 25.14 -39.23
C ALA A 111 52.44 25.96 -38.15
N ARG A 112 53.72 26.26 -38.36
CA ARG A 112 54.42 27.30 -37.59
C ARG A 112 54.19 28.66 -38.24
N ALA A 113 53.41 29.50 -37.59
CA ALA A 113 53.28 30.91 -37.94
C ALA A 113 54.09 31.74 -36.93
N THR A 114 54.87 32.70 -37.43
CA THR A 114 55.64 33.63 -36.58
C THR A 114 54.97 35.00 -36.46
N THR A 115 53.95 35.26 -37.29
CA THR A 115 53.14 36.48 -37.29
C THR A 115 51.64 36.15 -37.40
N CYS A 116 50.77 37.09 -36.98
CA CYS A 116 49.32 36.91 -37.04
C CYS A 116 48.79 36.75 -38.48
N ASP A 117 49.42 37.41 -39.45
CA ASP A 117 49.02 37.35 -40.86
C ASP A 117 49.30 35.96 -41.48
N GLU A 118 50.36 35.28 -41.00
CA GLU A 118 50.67 33.89 -41.38
C GLU A 118 49.73 32.87 -40.73
N ALA A 119 49.20 33.16 -39.54
CA ALA A 119 48.31 32.25 -38.80
C ALA A 119 46.85 32.31 -39.30
N MET A 120 46.42 33.47 -39.79
CA MET A 120 45.05 33.77 -40.20
C MET A 120 44.43 32.78 -41.22
N PRO A 121 45.14 32.33 -42.28
CA PRO A 121 44.62 31.36 -43.23
C PRO A 121 44.34 29.98 -42.61
N ALA A 122 45.21 29.53 -41.70
CA ALA A 122 45.03 28.26 -41.00
C ALA A 122 43.86 28.29 -40.02
N VAL A 123 43.67 29.41 -39.31
CA VAL A 123 42.51 29.64 -38.44
C VAL A 123 41.20 29.67 -39.24
N ARG A 124 41.21 30.28 -40.44
CA ARG A 124 40.04 30.31 -41.33
C ARG A 124 39.64 28.90 -41.80
N LEU A 125 40.61 28.07 -42.18
CA LEU A 125 40.39 26.67 -42.52
C LEU A 125 39.82 25.87 -41.33
N LEU A 126 40.29 26.14 -40.11
CA LEU A 126 39.76 25.55 -38.89
C LEU A 126 38.28 25.92 -38.66
N LEU A 127 37.94 27.19 -38.82
CA LEU A 127 36.56 27.69 -38.66
C LEU A 127 35.61 27.17 -39.75
N GLU A 128 36.11 26.96 -40.97
CA GLU A 128 35.34 26.39 -42.09
C GLU A 128 35.13 24.87 -41.92
N GLY A 129 36.13 24.13 -41.41
CA GLY A 129 36.01 22.69 -41.14
C GLY A 129 35.20 22.33 -39.87
N VAL A 130 35.02 23.28 -38.96
CA VAL A 130 34.27 23.13 -37.71
C VAL A 130 32.78 23.50 -37.86
N ARG A 131 32.42 24.26 -38.90
CA ARG A 131 31.04 24.66 -39.21
C ARG A 131 30.18 23.47 -39.67
#